data_AF-A0A5A7TE75-F1
#
_entry.id   AF-A0A5A7TE75-F1
#
_cell.length_a   1.000
_cell.length_b   1.000
_cell.length_c   1.000
_cell.angle_alpha   90.00
_cell.angle_beta   90.00
_cell.angle_gamma   90.00
#
_symmetry.space_group_name_H-M   'P 1'
#
loop_
_entity.id
_entity.type
_entity.pdbx_description
1 polymer ?
#
loop_
_entity_poly.entity_id
_entity_poly.type
_entity_poly.pdbx_seq_one_letter_code
_entity_poly.pdbx_strand_id
1 'polypeptide(L)'
;METDVGVSTSEEANGSAAKKKPTVVFVLGGPGSGKGTQCAYIVEHFGFTHFSAGDLLRGEIDSGSENGLMIKSMMNEGKIVPSEVTVKLLQKAMEESGNEKFLIDGFPRNDENRAAFAAVTGIEPAFVLFFDCPEEEMERRILNRNQGRDDDNIETIRKRFKVFLQSSLPVVQYYESIGKVHKIDAARPVEEVFESVKAVFTSINEKVKPHGRVQQKSTLLKLQLKWKMSFLRNGVCKGCSIRPSVGTAKNSENDIIGSRLQFQCHFIQLDRTKMTESLASIPMPFMLFSIESHALQIPP
;
A
#
# COMPACT_ATOMS: atom_id res chain seq x y z
N MET A 1 41.01 -30.71 48.88
CA MET A 1 39.65 -30.84 49.45
C MET A 1 38.84 -29.73 48.87
N GLU A 2 37.92 -30.11 48.01
CA GLU A 2 36.98 -29.27 47.28
C GLU A 2 36.05 -28.54 48.27
N THR A 3 35.72 -27.28 47.97
CA THR A 3 34.42 -26.72 48.32
C THR A 3 33.91 -25.97 47.12
N ASP A 4 32.71 -26.34 46.75
CA ASP A 4 32.07 -26.17 45.47
C ASP A 4 30.76 -25.40 45.68
N VAL A 5 30.23 -24.85 44.58
CA VAL A 5 28.83 -24.45 44.34
C VAL A 5 28.32 -23.11 44.89
N GLY A 6 27.85 -22.26 43.96
CA GLY A 6 26.83 -21.26 44.29
C GLY A 6 26.62 -20.08 43.33
N VAL A 7 26.81 -20.20 42.01
CA VAL A 7 26.38 -19.15 41.06
C VAL A 7 25.10 -19.59 40.39
N SER A 8 23.99 -18.97 40.81
CA SER A 8 22.67 -19.10 40.22
C SER A 8 22.63 -18.41 38.85
N THR A 9 22.62 -19.19 37.78
CA THR A 9 22.26 -18.73 36.45
C THR A 9 20.74 -18.71 36.33
N SER A 10 20.13 -17.52 36.40
CA SER A 10 18.75 -17.31 35.97
C SER A 10 18.73 -17.14 34.45
N GLU A 11 18.46 -18.22 33.73
CA GLU A 11 18.08 -18.19 32.32
C GLU A 11 16.68 -17.56 32.21
N GLU A 12 16.62 -16.28 31.85
CA GLU A 12 15.38 -15.67 31.38
C GLU A 12 15.15 -16.05 29.92
N ALA A 13 14.30 -17.06 29.74
CA ALA A 13 13.66 -17.36 28.47
C ALA A 13 12.72 -16.22 28.09
N ASN A 14 13.17 -15.31 27.22
CA ASN A 14 12.27 -14.36 26.56
C ASN A 14 12.01 -14.81 25.12
N GLY A 15 10.81 -15.34 24.89
CA GLY A 15 10.32 -15.73 23.57
C GLY A 15 10.24 -14.51 22.65
N SER A 16 11.25 -14.35 21.81
CA SER A 16 11.25 -13.36 20.74
C SER A 16 10.15 -13.71 19.73
N ALA A 17 9.03 -13.00 19.81
CA ALA A 17 8.08 -12.92 18.71
C ALA A 17 8.89 -12.49 17.47
N ALA A 18 8.97 -13.36 16.46
CA ALA A 18 9.76 -13.12 15.26
C ALA A 18 9.36 -11.76 14.65
N LYS A 19 10.18 -10.73 14.87
CA LYS A 19 9.96 -9.39 14.30
C LYS A 19 9.78 -9.56 12.79
N LYS A 20 8.63 -9.15 12.27
CA LYS A 20 8.41 -9.12 10.82
C LYS A 20 9.53 -8.28 10.20
N LYS A 21 10.13 -8.80 9.12
CA LYS A 21 11.12 -8.02 8.37
C LYS A 21 10.39 -6.82 7.74
N PRO A 22 10.96 -5.61 7.83
CA PRO A 22 10.35 -4.44 7.24
C PRO A 22 10.31 -4.53 5.71
N THR A 23 9.30 -3.91 5.11
CA THR A 23 9.14 -3.75 3.67
C THR A 23 9.86 -2.48 3.24
N VAL A 24 10.93 -2.64 2.45
CA VAL A 24 11.69 -1.51 1.89
C VAL A 24 11.46 -1.42 0.39
N VAL A 25 11.18 -0.22 -0.11
CA VAL A 25 11.11 0.11 -1.54
C VAL A 25 12.15 1.19 -1.82
N PHE A 26 13.07 0.91 -2.75
CA PHE A 26 14.00 1.93 -3.22
C PHE A 26 13.33 2.79 -4.29
N VAL A 27 13.51 4.10 -4.18
CA VAL A 27 12.99 5.07 -5.14
C VAL A 27 14.17 5.71 -5.86
N LEU A 28 14.34 5.35 -7.14
CA LEU A 28 15.47 5.76 -7.97
C LEU A 28 15.01 6.58 -9.18
N GLY A 29 15.92 7.42 -9.69
CA GLY A 29 15.67 8.33 -10.81
C GLY A 29 16.57 9.55 -10.73
N GLY A 30 16.82 10.20 -11.86
CA GLY A 30 17.74 11.33 -11.94
C GLY A 30 17.29 12.56 -11.13
N PRO A 31 18.17 13.53 -10.87
CA PRO A 31 17.77 14.79 -10.26
C PRO A 31 16.66 15.44 -11.10
N GLY A 32 15.65 16.06 -10.47
CA GLY A 32 14.54 16.68 -11.21
C GLY A 32 13.43 15.73 -11.71
N SER A 33 13.59 14.41 -11.60
CA SER A 33 12.60 13.43 -12.10
C SER A 33 11.26 13.39 -11.33
N GLY A 34 11.10 14.13 -10.23
CA GLY A 34 9.84 14.21 -9.48
C GLY A 34 9.66 13.20 -8.34
N LYS A 35 10.70 12.41 -8.00
CA LYS A 35 10.68 11.41 -6.90
C LYS A 35 10.06 11.93 -5.61
N GLY A 36 10.55 13.05 -5.07
CA GLY A 36 10.08 13.58 -3.78
C GLY A 36 8.58 13.88 -3.76
N THR A 37 8.03 14.43 -4.85
CA THR A 37 6.58 14.66 -4.99
C THR A 37 5.81 13.35 -4.95
N GLN A 38 6.28 12.34 -5.69
CA GLN A 38 5.63 11.03 -5.75
C GLN A 38 5.76 10.27 -4.42
N CYS A 39 6.90 10.37 -3.72
CA CYS A 39 7.08 9.83 -2.38
C CYS A 39 6.06 10.40 -1.39
N ALA A 40 5.80 11.72 -1.43
CA ALA A 40 4.81 12.35 -0.58
C ALA A 40 3.40 11.75 -0.79
N TYR A 41 2.99 11.54 -2.05
CA TYR A 41 1.72 10.88 -2.34
C TYR A 41 1.69 9.41 -1.91
N ILE A 42 2.79 8.66 -2.06
CA ILE A 42 2.84 7.26 -1.61
C ILE A 42 2.71 7.16 -0.08
N VAL A 43 3.35 8.06 0.67
CA VAL A 43 3.23 8.14 2.13
C VAL A 43 1.76 8.30 2.52
N GLU A 44 1.09 9.29 1.92
CA GLU A 44 -0.33 9.59 2.21
C GLU A 44 -1.27 8.43 1.89
N HIS A 45 -1.06 7.73 0.76
CA HIS A 45 -2.01 6.74 0.26
C HIS A 45 -1.73 5.30 0.75
N PHE A 46 -0.48 4.96 1.06
CA PHE A 46 -0.09 3.56 1.33
C PHE A 46 0.53 3.35 2.72
N GLY A 47 0.68 4.42 3.52
CA GLY A 47 1.16 4.36 4.90
C GLY A 47 2.65 4.00 5.03
N PHE A 48 3.45 4.35 4.04
CA PHE A 48 4.91 4.22 4.09
C PHE A 48 5.52 5.40 4.87
N THR A 49 6.66 5.18 5.51
CA THR A 49 7.53 6.26 5.98
C THR A 49 8.57 6.56 4.90
N HIS A 50 8.75 7.83 4.56
CA HIS A 50 9.71 8.28 3.55
C HIS A 50 11.02 8.75 4.19
N PHE A 51 12.12 8.19 3.69
CA PHE A 51 13.48 8.63 3.99
C PHE A 51 14.17 9.06 2.71
N SER A 52 14.57 10.33 2.64
CA SER A 52 15.45 10.82 1.60
C SER A 52 16.88 10.77 2.13
N ALA A 53 17.76 10.00 1.47
CA ALA A 53 19.16 9.90 1.87
C ALA A 53 19.84 11.28 1.85
N GLY A 54 19.44 12.14 0.91
CA GLY A 54 19.95 13.50 0.85
C GLY A 54 19.50 14.37 2.03
N ASP A 55 18.29 14.18 2.55
CA ASP A 55 17.79 14.95 3.71
C ASP A 55 18.44 14.46 5.01
N LEU A 56 18.62 13.14 5.17
CA LEU A 56 19.36 12.58 6.30
C LEU A 56 20.79 13.11 6.37
N LEU A 57 21.49 13.18 5.23
CA LEU A 57 22.83 13.75 5.14
C LEU A 57 22.85 15.25 5.47
N ARG A 58 21.84 16.02 5.05
CA ARG A 58 21.72 17.44 5.43
C ARG A 58 21.47 17.61 6.93
N GLY A 59 20.58 16.82 7.51
CA GLY A 59 20.36 16.82 8.96
C GLY A 59 21.63 16.48 9.75
N GLU A 60 22.48 15.60 9.22
CA GLU A 60 23.77 15.26 9.83
C GLU A 60 24.82 16.38 9.71
N ILE A 61 24.73 17.24 8.69
CA ILE A 61 25.50 18.48 8.58
C ILE A 61 25.00 19.49 9.62
N ASP A 62 23.68 19.69 9.67
CA ASP A 62 23.03 20.70 10.52
C ASP A 62 23.19 20.38 12.02
N SER A 63 23.32 19.11 12.38
CA SER A 63 23.59 18.66 13.74
C SER A 63 25.00 19.01 14.24
N GLY A 64 25.92 19.39 13.33
CA GLY A 64 27.31 19.66 13.67
C GLY A 64 28.11 18.41 14.05
N SER A 65 27.69 17.23 13.57
CA SER A 65 28.38 15.95 13.81
C SER A 65 29.84 15.96 13.32
N GLU A 66 30.64 15.00 13.80
CA GLU A 66 32.02 14.78 13.34
C GLU A 66 32.10 14.58 11.81
N ASN A 67 31.09 13.92 11.23
CA ASN A 67 31.01 13.69 9.79
C ASN A 67 30.49 14.90 9.00
N GLY A 68 29.87 15.89 9.65
CA GLY A 68 29.14 16.98 8.98
C GLY A 68 30.01 17.78 8.00
N LEU A 69 31.27 18.08 8.35
CA LEU A 69 32.18 18.80 7.45
C LEU A 69 32.54 17.98 6.20
N MET A 70 32.78 16.67 6.37
CA MET A 70 33.09 15.76 5.27
C MET A 70 31.88 15.61 4.34
N ILE A 71 30.68 15.40 4.90
CA ILE A 71 29.43 15.29 4.14
C ILE A 71 29.18 16.57 3.34
N LYS A 72 29.30 17.74 3.98
CA LYS A 72 29.09 19.05 3.32
C LYS A 72 30.03 19.24 2.13
N SER A 73 31.32 18.94 2.31
CA SER A 73 32.31 19.04 1.24
C SER A 73 31.96 18.14 0.05
N MET A 74 31.67 16.86 0.30
CA MET A 74 31.34 15.90 -0.76
C MET A 74 30.05 16.27 -1.50
N MET A 75 29.03 16.76 -0.78
CA MET A 75 27.77 17.20 -1.39
C MET A 75 27.96 18.40 -2.31
N ASN A 76 28.71 19.42 -1.87
CA ASN A 76 29.02 20.60 -2.67
C ASN A 76 29.79 20.26 -3.95
N GLU A 77 30.65 19.24 -3.90
CA GLU A 77 31.38 18.74 -5.06
C GLU A 77 30.56 17.82 -5.98
N GLY A 78 29.34 17.44 -5.57
CA GLY A 78 28.50 16.48 -6.29
C GLY A 78 28.98 15.03 -6.20
N LYS A 79 29.80 14.70 -5.20
CA LYS A 79 30.34 13.34 -4.96
C LYS A 79 29.37 12.50 -4.11
N ILE A 80 29.56 11.18 -4.14
CA ILE A 80 28.82 10.23 -3.30
C ILE A 80 29.50 10.16 -1.92
N VAL A 81 28.72 10.36 -0.87
CA VAL A 81 29.16 10.18 0.53
C VAL A 81 29.41 8.68 0.81
N PRO A 82 30.42 8.31 1.62
CA PRO A 82 30.70 6.91 1.94
C PRO A 82 29.47 6.10 2.35
N SER A 83 29.44 4.85 1.91
CA SER A 83 28.31 3.93 2.08
C SER A 83 27.97 3.73 3.55
N GLU A 84 28.98 3.56 4.41
CA GLU A 84 28.82 3.27 5.83
C GLU A 84 28.10 4.40 6.56
N VAL A 85 28.40 5.66 6.23
CA VAL A 85 27.74 6.82 6.85
C VAL A 85 26.27 6.84 6.46
N THR A 86 25.98 6.72 5.17
CA THR A 86 24.60 6.79 4.66
C THR A 86 23.74 5.63 5.18
N VAL A 87 24.29 4.40 5.20
CA VAL A 87 23.58 3.21 5.67
C VAL A 87 23.30 3.28 7.17
N LYS A 88 24.25 3.77 7.99
CA LYS A 88 24.02 3.97 9.42
C LYS A 88 22.92 4.99 9.71
N LEU A 89 22.90 6.10 8.98
CA LEU A 89 21.84 7.11 9.10
C LEU A 89 20.47 6.54 8.72
N LEU A 90 20.40 5.78 7.63
CA LEU A 90 19.17 5.11 7.20
C LEU A 90 18.69 4.08 8.22
N GLN A 91 19.61 3.24 8.73
CA GLN A 91 19.28 2.23 9.73
C GLN A 91 18.69 2.87 10.99
N LYS A 92 19.38 3.89 11.54
CA LYS A 92 18.91 4.64 12.71
C LYS A 92 17.51 5.23 12.46
N ALA A 93 17.31 5.89 11.32
CA ALA A 93 16.02 6.49 10.98
C ALA A 93 14.90 5.44 10.85
N MET A 94 15.19 4.28 10.26
CA MET A 94 14.24 3.16 10.17
C MET A 94 13.85 2.63 11.55
N GLU A 95 14.83 2.44 12.44
CA GLU A 95 14.63 1.95 13.81
C GLU A 95 13.80 2.93 14.67
N GLU A 96 14.07 4.24 14.54
CA GLU A 96 13.37 5.30 15.29
C GLU A 96 11.94 5.57 14.79
N SER A 97 11.61 5.19 13.56
CA SER A 97 10.33 5.52 12.94
C SER A 97 9.12 4.79 13.52
N GLY A 98 9.32 3.61 14.12
CA GLY A 98 8.24 2.72 14.56
C GLY A 98 7.35 2.15 13.44
N ASN A 99 7.68 2.35 12.16
CA ASN A 99 6.95 1.77 11.02
C ASN A 99 7.64 0.50 10.50
N GLU A 100 6.94 -0.30 9.69
CA GLU A 100 7.50 -1.48 9.00
C GLU A 100 7.54 -1.29 7.48
N LYS A 101 7.10 -0.14 6.95
CA LYS A 101 7.07 0.16 5.50
C LYS A 101 7.88 1.41 5.19
N PHE A 102 8.88 1.27 4.33
CA PHE A 102 9.85 2.33 4.07
C PHE A 102 10.04 2.61 2.58
N LEU A 103 10.00 3.89 2.23
CA LEU A 103 10.45 4.42 0.95
C LEU A 103 11.82 5.06 1.17
N ILE A 104 12.82 4.57 0.47
CA ILE A 104 14.17 5.13 0.54
C ILE A 104 14.45 5.84 -0.80
N ASP A 105 14.39 7.17 -0.80
CA ASP A 105 14.61 8.03 -1.97
C ASP A 105 16.09 8.42 -2.10
N GLY A 106 16.61 8.29 -3.32
CA GLY A 106 17.95 8.75 -3.67
C GLY A 106 19.07 7.85 -3.16
N PHE A 107 18.75 6.61 -2.78
CA PHE A 107 19.65 5.53 -2.38
C PHE A 107 19.08 4.18 -2.86
N PRO A 108 19.92 3.21 -3.22
CA PRO A 108 21.39 3.26 -3.36
C PRO A 108 21.85 4.07 -4.58
N ARG A 109 23.00 4.77 -4.47
CA ARG A 109 23.55 5.58 -5.57
C ARG A 109 24.65 4.88 -6.39
N ASN A 110 25.19 3.78 -5.88
CA ASN A 110 26.17 2.93 -6.54
C ASN A 110 26.05 1.49 -6.02
N ASP A 111 26.81 0.57 -6.61
CA ASP A 111 26.77 -0.84 -6.23
C ASP A 111 27.26 -1.09 -4.79
N GLU A 112 28.24 -0.31 -4.35
CA GLU A 112 28.80 -0.37 -3.01
C GLU A 112 27.76 -0.02 -1.94
N ASN A 113 26.98 1.06 -2.14
CA ASN A 113 25.85 1.43 -1.29
C ASN A 113 24.83 0.30 -1.19
N ARG A 114 24.49 -0.31 -2.33
CA ARG A 114 23.54 -1.43 -2.40
C ARG A 114 24.06 -2.62 -1.58
N ALA A 115 25.31 -3.02 -1.80
CA ALA A 115 25.93 -4.13 -1.09
C ALA A 115 26.04 -3.85 0.42
N ALA A 116 26.48 -2.65 0.79
CA ALA A 116 26.59 -2.23 2.18
C ALA A 116 25.24 -2.24 2.90
N PHE A 117 24.18 -1.74 2.27
CA PHE A 117 22.83 -1.78 2.85
C PHE A 117 22.37 -3.20 3.13
N ALA A 118 22.53 -4.11 2.16
CA ALA A 118 22.16 -5.51 2.31
C ALA A 118 22.99 -6.21 3.41
N ALA A 119 24.29 -5.94 3.48
CA ALA A 119 25.19 -6.52 4.47
C ALA A 119 24.91 -6.04 5.90
N VAL A 120 24.65 -4.74 6.09
CA VAL A 120 24.41 -4.15 7.41
C VAL A 120 23.01 -4.45 7.92
N THR A 121 21.99 -4.30 7.07
CA THR A 121 20.59 -4.41 7.50
C THR A 121 20.03 -5.82 7.37
N GLY A 122 20.60 -6.66 6.50
CA GLY A 122 20.01 -7.96 6.13
C GLY A 122 18.65 -7.83 5.43
N ILE A 123 18.32 -6.64 4.92
CA ILE A 123 17.06 -6.33 4.24
C ILE A 123 17.29 -6.28 2.74
N GLU A 124 16.50 -7.08 2.02
CA GLU A 124 16.36 -6.99 0.58
C GLU A 124 15.17 -6.08 0.24
N PRO A 125 15.29 -5.15 -0.74
CA PRO A 125 14.15 -4.36 -1.15
C PRO A 125 13.08 -5.27 -1.77
N ALA A 126 11.82 -4.94 -1.49
CA ALA A 126 10.65 -5.58 -2.11
C ALA A 126 10.66 -5.34 -3.62
N PHE A 127 10.93 -4.11 -4.03
CA PHE A 127 11.15 -3.69 -5.41
C PHE A 127 11.83 -2.32 -5.45
N VAL A 128 12.25 -1.93 -6.65
CA VAL A 128 12.76 -0.61 -6.99
C VAL A 128 11.73 0.10 -7.84
N LEU A 129 11.28 1.28 -7.40
CA LEU A 129 10.47 2.19 -8.19
C LEU A 129 11.41 3.14 -8.94
N PHE A 130 11.47 3.00 -10.26
CA PHE A 130 12.35 3.80 -11.11
C PHE A 130 11.55 4.86 -11.88
N PHE A 131 11.81 6.13 -11.60
CA PHE A 131 11.25 7.26 -12.35
C PHE A 131 12.14 7.58 -13.55
N ASP A 132 11.72 7.10 -14.71
CA ASP A 132 12.39 7.31 -15.99
C ASP A 132 11.97 8.66 -16.55
N CYS A 133 12.94 9.56 -16.73
CA CYS A 133 12.70 10.92 -17.20
C CYS A 133 13.84 11.28 -18.17
N PRO A 134 13.55 11.84 -19.35
CA PRO A 134 14.57 12.36 -20.24
C PRO A 134 15.43 13.43 -19.55
N GLU A 135 16.70 13.50 -19.94
CA GLU A 135 17.68 14.44 -19.39
C GLU A 135 17.21 15.89 -19.58
N GLU A 136 16.74 16.22 -20.78
CA GLU A 136 16.29 17.56 -21.15
C GLU A 136 15.15 18.03 -20.24
N GLU A 137 14.23 17.13 -19.92
CA GLU A 137 13.09 17.42 -19.04
C GLU A 137 13.54 17.57 -17.57
N MET A 138 14.50 16.77 -17.12
CA MET A 138 15.09 16.90 -15.79
C MET A 138 15.85 18.22 -15.64
N GLU A 139 16.68 18.60 -16.61
CA GLU A 139 17.39 19.88 -16.62
C GLU A 139 16.40 21.05 -16.62
N ARG A 140 15.40 21.01 -17.51
CA ARG A 140 14.33 22.02 -17.57
C ARG A 140 13.62 22.17 -16.22
N ARG A 141 13.30 21.07 -15.54
CA ARG A 141 12.62 21.09 -14.23
C ARG A 141 13.50 21.67 -13.14
N ILE A 142 14.81 21.43 -13.16
CA ILE A 142 15.71 21.94 -12.12
C ILE A 142 15.97 23.44 -12.32
N LEU A 143 16.19 23.88 -13.55
CA LEU A 143 16.43 25.29 -13.87
C LEU A 143 15.23 26.19 -13.55
N ASN A 144 14.01 25.66 -13.67
CA ASN A 144 12.78 26.39 -13.36
C ASN A 144 12.39 26.36 -11.87
N ARG A 145 13.17 25.72 -11.00
CA ARG A 145 12.90 25.74 -9.56
C ARG A 145 13.36 27.08 -8.97
N ASN A 146 12.40 27.92 -8.63
CA ASN A 146 12.62 29.16 -7.87
C ASN A 146 13.09 28.92 -6.42
N GLN A 147 13.05 27.67 -5.95
CA GLN A 147 13.52 27.22 -4.62
C GLN A 147 14.44 26.00 -4.78
N GLY A 148 15.62 26.21 -5.37
CA GLY A 148 16.70 25.23 -5.37
C GLY A 148 17.28 25.04 -3.97
N ARG A 149 18.02 23.97 -3.76
CA ARG A 149 18.84 23.80 -2.54
C ARG A 149 20.04 24.75 -2.59
N ASP A 150 20.61 25.07 -1.44
CA ASP A 150 21.80 25.92 -1.36
C ASP A 150 23.01 25.36 -2.15
N ASP A 151 23.02 24.05 -2.43
CA ASP A 151 24.02 23.35 -3.24
C ASP A 151 23.66 23.21 -4.75
N ASP A 152 22.49 23.68 -5.18
CA ASP A 152 22.02 23.56 -6.56
C ASP A 152 22.59 24.70 -7.44
N ASN A 153 23.83 24.54 -7.92
CA ASN A 153 24.36 25.32 -9.04
C ASN A 153 24.38 24.49 -10.34
N ILE A 154 24.40 25.14 -11.51
CA ILE A 154 24.33 24.47 -12.82
C ILE A 154 25.42 23.40 -12.98
N GLU A 155 26.65 23.67 -12.51
CA GLU A 155 27.75 22.73 -12.59
C GLU A 155 27.54 21.50 -11.70
N THR A 156 27.06 21.71 -10.47
CA THR A 156 26.73 20.64 -9.51
C THR A 156 25.56 19.80 -10.01
N ILE A 157 24.57 20.40 -10.66
CA ILE A 157 23.44 19.69 -11.27
C ILE A 157 23.94 18.75 -12.37
N ARG A 158 24.79 19.23 -13.28
CA ARG A 158 25.41 18.41 -14.33
C ARG A 158 26.27 17.29 -13.76
N LYS A 159 27.06 17.57 -12.72
CA LYS A 159 27.84 16.55 -12.00
C LYS A 159 26.92 15.48 -11.41
N ARG A 160 25.83 15.88 -10.74
CA ARG A 160 24.85 14.95 -10.17
C ARG A 160 24.17 14.09 -11.22
N PHE A 161 23.87 14.66 -12.38
CA PHE A 161 23.33 13.90 -13.50
C PHE A 161 24.35 12.88 -14.04
N LYS A 162 25.60 13.29 -14.27
CA LYS A 162 26.68 12.40 -14.68
C LYS A 162 26.90 11.26 -13.69
N VAL A 163 26.94 11.56 -12.38
CA VAL A 163 27.07 10.56 -11.32
C VAL A 163 25.88 9.60 -11.32
N PHE A 164 24.66 10.10 -11.54
CA PHE A 164 23.49 9.25 -11.65
C PHE A 164 23.60 8.25 -12.82
N LEU A 165 23.98 8.71 -14.02
CA LEU A 165 24.16 7.83 -15.18
C LEU A 165 25.29 6.81 -14.98
N GLN A 166 26.43 7.25 -14.43
CA GLN A 166 27.62 6.40 -14.31
C GLN A 166 27.53 5.40 -13.15
N SER A 167 26.86 5.77 -12.05
CA SER A 167 26.90 5.00 -10.81
C SER A 167 25.54 4.47 -10.38
N SER A 168 24.47 5.25 -10.52
CA SER A 168 23.14 4.87 -10.02
C SER A 168 22.36 4.05 -11.04
N LEU A 169 22.48 4.35 -12.33
CA LEU A 169 21.81 3.60 -13.40
C LEU A 169 22.24 2.12 -13.47
N PRO A 170 23.52 1.75 -13.28
CA PRO A 170 23.92 0.35 -13.16
C PRO A 170 23.21 -0.41 -12.04
N VAL A 171 22.86 0.26 -10.93
CA VAL A 171 22.10 -0.36 -9.85
C VAL A 171 20.67 -0.65 -10.28
N VAL A 172 20.05 0.26 -11.03
CA VAL A 172 18.72 0.03 -11.64
C VAL A 172 18.79 -1.17 -12.58
N GLN A 173 19.82 -1.24 -13.45
CA GLN A 173 20.01 -2.36 -14.38
C GLN A 173 20.20 -3.70 -13.65
N TYR A 174 20.94 -3.70 -12.54
CA TYR A 174 21.06 -4.88 -11.69
C TYR A 174 19.69 -5.36 -11.19
N TYR A 175 18.90 -4.45 -10.59
CA TYR A 175 17.57 -4.82 -10.07
C TYR A 175 16.60 -5.19 -11.20
N GLU A 176 16.76 -4.62 -12.39
CA GLU A 176 15.98 -4.97 -13.58
C GLU A 176 16.29 -6.40 -14.04
N SER A 177 17.57 -6.79 -14.05
CA SER A 177 18.00 -8.15 -14.43
C SER A 177 17.41 -9.24 -13.54
N ILE A 178 17.07 -8.92 -12.29
CA ILE A 178 16.44 -9.83 -11.34
C ILE A 178 14.92 -9.60 -11.20
N GLY A 179 14.32 -8.80 -12.09
CA GLY A 179 12.86 -8.60 -12.16
C GLY A 179 12.26 -7.81 -10.99
N LYS A 180 13.07 -6.99 -10.29
CA LYS A 180 12.63 -6.19 -9.13
C LYS A 180 12.35 -4.72 -9.47
N VAL A 181 12.43 -4.29 -10.74
CA VAL A 181 12.22 -2.89 -11.13
C VAL A 181 10.82 -2.66 -11.68
N HIS A 182 10.15 -1.63 -11.16
CA HIS A 182 8.96 -1.03 -11.76
C HIS A 182 9.32 0.34 -12.33
N LYS A 183 9.36 0.44 -13.67
CA LYS A 183 9.63 1.70 -14.38
C LYS A 183 8.35 2.53 -14.51
N ILE A 184 8.45 3.80 -14.19
CA ILE A 184 7.39 4.80 -14.31
C ILE A 184 7.89 5.90 -15.24
N ASP A 185 7.16 6.18 -16.30
CA ASP A 185 7.40 7.35 -17.16
C ASP A 185 7.07 8.63 -16.36
N ALA A 186 8.12 9.36 -16.01
CA ALA A 186 8.07 10.57 -15.19
C ALA A 186 8.07 11.87 -16.02
N ALA A 187 8.05 11.77 -17.36
CA ALA A 187 7.91 12.93 -18.25
C ALA A 187 6.47 13.47 -18.30
N ARG A 188 5.50 12.65 -17.89
CA ARG A 188 4.06 12.96 -17.85
C ARG A 188 3.69 13.93 -16.72
N PRO A 189 2.47 14.51 -16.74
CA PRO A 189 1.93 15.30 -15.62
C PRO A 189 1.94 14.53 -14.30
N VAL A 190 2.12 15.25 -13.20
CA VAL A 190 2.37 14.69 -11.86
C VAL A 190 1.27 13.70 -11.44
N GLU A 191 0.01 14.01 -11.76
CA GLU A 191 -1.16 13.21 -11.43
C GLU A 191 -1.17 11.88 -12.21
N GLU A 192 -0.83 11.90 -13.51
CA GLU A 192 -0.76 10.70 -14.34
C GLU A 192 0.39 9.78 -13.94
N VAL A 193 1.52 10.37 -13.54
CA VAL A 193 2.64 9.65 -12.95
C VAL A 193 2.17 8.94 -11.68
N PHE A 194 1.39 9.61 -10.83
CA PHE A 194 0.90 9.02 -9.59
C PHE A 194 -0.12 7.90 -9.83
N GLU A 195 -1.00 8.01 -10.84
CA GLU A 195 -1.87 6.88 -11.23
C GLU A 195 -1.07 5.62 -11.58
N SER A 196 0.05 5.80 -12.30
CA SER A 196 0.95 4.70 -12.66
C SER A 196 1.61 4.08 -11.42
N VAL A 197 2.02 4.92 -10.46
CA VAL A 197 2.55 4.48 -9.17
C VAL A 197 1.49 3.70 -8.38
N LYS A 198 0.25 4.20 -8.31
CA LYS A 198 -0.85 3.51 -7.61
C LYS A 198 -1.09 2.12 -8.16
N ALA A 199 -1.03 1.94 -9.47
CA ALA A 199 -1.19 0.64 -10.12
C ALA A 199 -0.13 -0.37 -9.61
N VAL A 200 1.12 0.06 -9.47
CA VAL A 200 2.21 -0.77 -8.93
C VAL A 200 1.91 -1.20 -7.49
N PHE A 201 1.64 -0.24 -6.60
CA PHE A 201 1.42 -0.54 -5.18
C PHE A 201 0.14 -1.35 -4.93
N THR A 202 -0.90 -1.14 -5.74
CA THR A 202 -2.15 -1.91 -5.64
C THR A 202 -1.93 -3.37 -6.04
N SER A 203 -1.21 -3.61 -7.15
CA SER A 203 -0.91 -4.96 -7.63
C SER A 203 -0.12 -5.80 -6.62
N ILE A 204 0.69 -5.14 -5.79
CA ILE A 204 1.50 -5.79 -4.76
C ILE A 204 0.64 -6.11 -3.53
N ASN A 205 -0.23 -5.18 -3.12
CA ASN A 205 -1.13 -5.42 -2.00
C ASN A 205 -2.12 -6.57 -2.27
N GLU A 206 -2.47 -6.80 -3.54
CA GLU A 206 -3.29 -7.95 -3.95
C GLU A 206 -2.53 -9.29 -3.93
N LYS A 207 -1.23 -9.28 -4.27
CA LYS A 207 -0.37 -10.48 -4.23
C LYS A 207 0.00 -10.93 -2.82
N VAL A 208 -0.07 -10.03 -1.83
CA VAL A 208 0.25 -10.32 -0.41
C VAL A 208 -0.93 -10.96 0.35
N LYS A 209 -2.12 -11.08 -0.25
CA LYS A 209 -3.17 -11.92 0.34
C LYS A 209 -2.66 -13.38 0.35
N PRO A 210 -2.60 -14.06 1.51
CA PRO A 210 -2.18 -15.45 1.56
C PRO A 210 -3.08 -16.23 0.61
N HIS A 211 -2.45 -17.01 -0.27
CA HIS A 211 -3.12 -17.94 -1.17
C HIS A 211 -3.82 -19.00 -0.31
N GLY A 212 -5.02 -18.65 0.13
CA GLY A 212 -5.81 -19.38 1.11
C GLY A 212 -7.27 -19.09 0.82
N ARG A 213 -7.87 -19.99 0.05
CA ARG A 213 -9.28 -20.08 -0.32
C ARG A 213 -9.70 -19.23 -1.52
N VAL A 214 -9.76 -19.90 -2.67
CA VAL A 214 -10.67 -19.61 -3.78
C VAL A 214 -12.04 -19.27 -3.19
N GLN A 215 -12.43 -17.99 -3.18
CA GLN A 215 -13.84 -17.63 -3.08
C GLN A 215 -14.37 -17.55 -4.50
N GLN A 216 -15.11 -18.58 -4.90
CA GLN A 216 -16.09 -18.44 -5.96
C GLN A 216 -17.11 -17.37 -5.55
N LYS A 217 -16.90 -16.12 -5.96
CA LYS A 217 -17.96 -15.11 -6.00
C LYS A 217 -18.49 -15.00 -7.43
N SER A 218 -19.21 -16.03 -7.87
CA SER A 218 -20.12 -15.92 -9.02
C SER A 218 -21.15 -17.07 -9.07
N THR A 219 -21.90 -17.26 -7.99
CA THR A 219 -23.17 -18.03 -8.07
C THR A 219 -24.23 -17.57 -7.07
N LEU A 220 -24.14 -16.35 -6.55
CA LEU A 220 -25.20 -15.74 -5.73
C LEU A 220 -26.18 -14.85 -6.52
N LEU A 221 -26.12 -14.89 -7.86
CA LEU A 221 -27.16 -14.33 -8.74
C LEU A 221 -27.90 -15.41 -9.56
N LYS A 222 -27.66 -16.71 -9.30
CA LYS A 222 -28.39 -17.82 -9.96
C LYS A 222 -29.28 -18.65 -9.03
N LEU A 223 -29.28 -18.39 -7.72
CA LEU A 223 -30.19 -19.05 -6.76
C LEU A 223 -31.38 -18.19 -6.31
N GLN A 224 -31.36 -16.86 -6.52
CA GLN A 224 -32.54 -16.02 -6.25
C GLN A 224 -33.57 -15.97 -7.40
N LEU A 225 -33.25 -16.48 -8.60
CA LEU A 225 -34.21 -16.55 -9.71
C LEU A 225 -34.93 -17.90 -9.88
N LYS A 226 -34.49 -18.98 -9.20
CA LYS A 226 -35.17 -20.29 -9.28
C LYS A 226 -36.25 -20.51 -8.22
N TRP A 227 -36.26 -19.75 -7.13
CA TRP A 227 -37.28 -19.89 -6.08
C TRP A 227 -38.53 -19.02 -6.31
N LYS A 228 -38.43 -17.93 -7.08
CA LYS A 228 -39.54 -16.99 -7.31
C LYS A 228 -40.51 -17.41 -8.42
N MET A 229 -40.17 -18.42 -9.22
CA MET A 229 -41.06 -18.95 -10.28
C MET A 229 -41.78 -20.26 -9.94
N SER A 230 -41.49 -20.90 -8.80
CA SER A 230 -42.20 -22.12 -8.40
C SER A 230 -43.32 -21.90 -7.37
N PHE A 231 -43.51 -20.68 -6.88
CA PHE A 231 -44.52 -20.34 -5.86
C PHE A 231 -45.76 -19.62 -6.43
N LEU A 232 -45.88 -19.50 -7.76
CA LEU A 232 -47.05 -18.92 -8.45
C LEU A 232 -47.73 -19.92 -9.40
N ARG A 233 -47.38 -21.21 -9.33
CA ARG A 233 -48.13 -22.29 -9.99
C ARG A 233 -48.43 -23.36 -8.95
N ASN A 234 -49.71 -23.62 -8.77
CA ASN A 234 -50.29 -24.69 -7.93
C ASN A 234 -50.50 -24.27 -6.47
N GLY A 235 -51.58 -23.52 -6.28
CA GLY A 235 -52.32 -23.54 -5.03
C GLY A 235 -52.82 -24.95 -4.70
N VAL A 236 -53.19 -25.09 -3.42
CA VAL A 236 -53.75 -26.26 -2.73
C VAL A 236 -52.69 -27.22 -2.14
N CYS A 237 -52.46 -27.06 -0.83
CA CYS A 237 -52.16 -28.21 0.03
C CYS A 237 -53.43 -28.59 0.80
N LYS A 238 -54.01 -29.72 0.41
CA LYS A 238 -55.03 -30.47 1.14
C LYS A 238 -54.37 -31.15 2.34
N GLY A 239 -55.05 -31.07 3.49
CA GLY A 239 -55.02 -32.08 4.55
C GLY A 239 -53.82 -32.05 5.51
N CYS A 240 -54.02 -31.48 6.70
CA CYS A 240 -53.99 -32.31 7.91
C CYS A 240 -54.65 -31.58 9.10
N SER A 241 -55.27 -32.38 9.96
CA SER A 241 -56.36 -32.07 10.89
C SER A 241 -55.99 -31.18 12.08
N ILE A 242 -56.96 -30.34 12.46
CA ILE A 242 -57.04 -29.61 13.73
C ILE A 242 -57.38 -30.58 14.87
N ARG A 243 -56.78 -30.40 16.06
CA ARG A 243 -57.47 -30.45 17.36
C ARG A 243 -56.67 -29.68 18.43
N PRO A 244 -57.33 -28.88 19.30
CA PRO A 244 -56.66 -28.05 20.30
C PRO A 244 -56.64 -28.71 21.69
N SER A 245 -55.69 -28.31 22.54
CA SER A 245 -55.85 -28.41 23.99
C SER A 245 -55.28 -27.18 24.69
N VAL A 246 -56.09 -26.64 25.59
CA VAL A 246 -55.96 -25.38 26.35
C VAL A 246 -55.31 -25.66 27.70
N GLY A 247 -54.56 -24.72 28.27
CA GLY A 247 -54.29 -24.73 29.73
C GLY A 247 -53.19 -23.82 30.28
N THR A 248 -53.54 -22.54 30.43
CA THR A 248 -53.36 -21.70 31.65
C THR A 248 -51.98 -21.40 32.25
N ALA A 249 -51.66 -20.10 32.28
CA ALA A 249 -50.54 -19.46 32.96
C ALA A 249 -50.84 -19.15 34.44
N LYS A 250 -49.79 -19.19 35.29
CA LYS A 250 -49.63 -18.34 36.48
C LYS A 250 -48.13 -18.11 36.78
N ASN A 251 -47.81 -16.85 37.07
CA ASN A 251 -46.50 -16.35 37.48
C ASN A 251 -46.22 -16.61 38.96
N SER A 252 -44.96 -16.85 39.32
CA SER A 252 -44.31 -16.25 40.50
C SER A 252 -42.80 -16.56 40.50
N GLU A 253 -42.01 -15.49 40.44
CA GLU A 253 -40.68 -15.24 41.01
C GLU A 253 -39.75 -16.43 41.33
N ASN A 254 -38.58 -16.44 40.70
CA ASN A 254 -37.37 -16.98 41.29
C ASN A 254 -36.14 -16.18 40.84
N ASP A 255 -35.29 -15.92 41.83
CA ASP A 255 -33.98 -15.30 41.73
C ASP A 255 -32.95 -16.21 41.03
N ILE A 256 -32.02 -15.55 40.31
CA ILE A 256 -30.58 -15.85 40.17
C ILE A 256 -30.10 -16.93 39.15
N ILE A 257 -29.27 -16.42 38.22
CA ILE A 257 -28.18 -17.02 37.39
C ILE A 257 -28.53 -17.85 36.12
N GLY A 258 -28.12 -17.29 34.97
CA GLY A 258 -27.29 -18.02 34.00
C GLY A 258 -27.89 -18.41 32.64
N SER A 259 -27.31 -17.83 31.58
CA SER A 259 -27.23 -18.37 30.19
C SER A 259 -28.43 -18.19 29.26
N ARG A 260 -28.43 -17.06 28.56
CA ARG A 260 -29.31 -16.70 27.45
C ARG A 260 -28.79 -17.31 26.14
N LEU A 261 -29.47 -18.33 25.60
CA LEU A 261 -29.45 -18.67 24.18
C LEU A 261 -30.87 -18.54 23.63
N GLN A 262 -31.16 -17.40 22.99
CA GLN A 262 -32.33 -17.22 22.15
C GLN A 262 -31.86 -17.03 20.71
N PHE A 263 -32.14 -18.03 19.87
CA PHE A 263 -32.24 -17.84 18.44
C PHE A 263 -33.57 -17.16 18.14
N GLN A 264 -33.52 -15.93 17.64
CA GLN A 264 -34.70 -15.23 17.16
C GLN A 264 -34.48 -14.86 15.69
N CYS A 265 -35.14 -15.59 14.79
CA CYS A 265 -35.34 -15.18 13.40
C CYS A 265 -36.40 -14.07 13.40
N HIS A 266 -36.00 -12.84 13.07
CA HIS A 266 -36.93 -11.78 12.70
C HIS A 266 -37.09 -11.79 11.17
N PHE A 267 -38.26 -12.21 10.71
CA PHE A 267 -38.75 -11.88 9.38
C PHE A 267 -39.23 -10.42 9.41
N ILE A 268 -38.62 -9.60 8.56
CA ILE A 268 -38.98 -8.20 8.33
C ILE A 268 -40.28 -8.20 7.51
N GLN A 269 -41.39 -7.79 8.13
CA GLN A 269 -42.51 -7.16 7.43
C GLN A 269 -42.24 -5.65 7.40
N LEU A 270 -41.97 -5.10 6.21
CA LEU A 270 -42.02 -3.66 6.00
C LEU A 270 -43.43 -3.30 5.51
N ASP A 271 -44.15 -2.67 6.42
CA ASP A 271 -45.43 -2.03 6.17
C ASP A 271 -45.22 -0.73 5.37
N ARG A 272 -46.10 -0.50 4.40
CA ARG A 272 -46.18 0.75 3.63
C ARG A 272 -47.09 1.68 4.41
N THR A 273 -46.62 2.86 4.81
CA THR A 273 -47.35 4.12 4.69
C THR A 273 -46.59 5.28 5.35
N LYS A 274 -46.65 6.45 4.68
CA LYS A 274 -46.23 7.79 5.11
C LYS A 274 -44.73 8.09 5.09
N MET A 275 -44.29 8.82 4.06
CA MET A 275 -43.80 10.19 4.27
C MET A 275 -43.81 10.97 2.95
N THR A 276 -44.38 12.15 3.06
CA THR A 276 -44.60 13.22 2.10
C THR A 276 -43.33 14.03 1.85
N GLU A 277 -43.25 14.61 0.64
CA GLU A 277 -42.67 15.92 0.29
C GLU A 277 -41.23 16.26 0.75
N SER A 278 -40.34 16.54 -0.22
CA SER A 278 -39.82 17.90 -0.49
C SER A 278 -38.65 17.91 -1.50
N LEU A 279 -38.77 18.79 -2.51
CA LEU A 279 -37.74 19.39 -3.39
C LEU A 279 -37.09 18.48 -4.47
N ALA A 280 -37.43 18.54 -5.76
CA ALA A 280 -37.40 19.64 -6.75
C ALA A 280 -35.97 20.10 -7.16
N SER A 281 -35.46 19.61 -8.30
CA SER A 281 -34.69 20.38 -9.31
C SER A 281 -34.16 19.55 -10.51
N ILE A 282 -34.94 19.57 -11.62
CA ILE A 282 -34.58 19.70 -13.06
C ILE A 282 -33.66 18.64 -13.78
N PRO A 283 -33.64 18.50 -15.13
CA PRO A 283 -34.43 17.55 -15.92
C PRO A 283 -33.62 16.56 -16.80
N MET A 284 -34.32 15.53 -17.32
CA MET A 284 -33.85 14.59 -18.36
C MET A 284 -33.72 15.23 -19.75
N PRO A 285 -33.01 14.57 -20.68
CA PRO A 285 -33.57 14.38 -22.01
C PRO A 285 -33.65 12.90 -22.44
N PHE A 286 -34.79 12.62 -23.08
CA PHE A 286 -35.10 11.49 -23.94
C PHE A 286 -34.08 11.32 -25.08
N MET A 287 -33.69 10.08 -25.38
CA MET A 287 -33.48 9.64 -26.76
C MET A 287 -33.92 8.18 -26.91
N LEU A 288 -34.86 7.98 -27.84
CA LEU A 288 -35.26 6.69 -28.39
C LEU A 288 -34.10 6.07 -29.18
N PHE A 289 -33.91 4.76 -29.06
CA PHE A 289 -33.36 3.95 -30.15
C PHE A 289 -34.25 2.72 -30.34
N SER A 290 -34.90 2.66 -31.50
CA SER A 290 -35.51 1.46 -32.06
C SER A 290 -34.42 0.45 -32.41
N ILE A 291 -34.62 -0.80 -32.04
CA ILE A 291 -33.97 -1.93 -32.71
C ILE A 291 -35.07 -2.90 -33.11
N GLU A 292 -35.31 -2.98 -34.42
CA GLU A 292 -36.11 -4.00 -35.07
C GLU A 292 -35.50 -5.39 -34.84
N SER A 293 -36.34 -6.39 -34.65
CA SER A 293 -35.95 -7.79 -34.81
C SER A 293 -37.04 -8.50 -35.59
N HIS A 294 -36.70 -8.83 -36.83
CA HIS A 294 -37.51 -9.59 -37.76
C HIS A 294 -37.72 -11.02 -37.26
N ALA A 295 -38.96 -11.49 -37.38
CA ALA A 295 -39.38 -12.86 -37.16
C ALA A 295 -38.92 -13.76 -38.32
N LEU A 296 -38.44 -14.96 -38.01
CA LEU A 296 -38.23 -16.04 -38.97
C LEU A 296 -39.17 -17.19 -38.61
N GLN A 297 -40.15 -17.43 -39.49
CA GLN A 297 -41.09 -18.55 -39.46
C GLN A 297 -40.40 -19.85 -39.88
N ILE A 298 -40.82 -20.96 -39.28
CA ILE A 298 -40.56 -22.33 -39.76
C ILE A 298 -41.93 -22.92 -40.16
N PRO A 299 -42.09 -23.49 -41.38
CA PRO A 299 -43.31 -24.20 -41.79
C PRO A 299 -43.19 -25.73 -41.49
N PRO A 300 -44.28 -26.52 -41.68
CA PRO A 300 -44.63 -27.66 -40.83
C PRO A 300 -43.71 -28.89 -40.92
#